data_AF-A0AAW8TZT8-F1
#
_entry.id   AF-A0AAW8TZT8-F1
#
_cell.length_a   1.000
_cell.length_b   1.000
_cell.length_c   1.000
_cell.angle_alpha   90.00
_cell.angle_beta   90.00
_cell.angle_gamma   90.00
#
_symmetry.space_group_name_H-M   'P 1'
#
loop_
_entity.id
_entity.type
_entity.pdbx_description
1 polymer ?
#
loop_
_entity_poly.entity_id
_entity_poly.type
_entity_poly.pdbx_seq_one_letter_code
_entity_poly.pdbx_strand_id
1 'polypeptide(L)'
;MTDNFPYISGDYFSEKYQPFELTLTNETLFKTEKEHFRNEIEYIYVSDGLGSIEINGAIVSINKGDFIQLMPYHVHRFIFEKGESIQIVKIRFSIGLLLYTSTNKKNYLKSIQSLENSIPVVHLNERFQRRLAFIFEETIFDINEGKKGLETLYISLISFISYAYYYHYNQLIEEKEKQHLGGRMLQYIQFHHQEQLTINQVADVFSLGPEEVKEILYDLTRFSFTQLLNQVRIRNAVALTQFNELSINQIGKICGYQTDSAFYKQFKLLENKTPERYRQEIKGQEDIQSDAFEIFLFLMEYLCEPITINELAKKLNFSEKKINNRLKEAFNLNFHDFYTKLRIVAARNLLISMPLKVEEVALKMGFQDRLTFSRNFKKVFGVTPSQYKKTKEEDEILIFY
;
A
#
# COMPACT_ATOMS: atom_id res chain seq x y z
N MET A 1 8.61 12.58 -35.54
CA MET A 1 7.90 12.92 -34.30
C MET A 1 8.30 11.85 -33.30
N THR A 2 9.17 12.20 -32.35
CA THR A 2 9.63 11.27 -31.31
C THR A 2 8.98 11.74 -30.01
N ASP A 3 8.10 10.89 -29.51
CA ASP A 3 7.13 11.16 -28.46
C ASP A 3 7.79 11.34 -27.09
N ASN A 4 7.84 12.60 -26.65
CA ASN A 4 8.06 12.96 -25.25
C ASN A 4 6.72 12.87 -24.51
N PHE A 5 6.36 11.68 -24.03
CA PHE A 5 5.40 11.56 -22.92
C PHE A 5 6.16 11.54 -21.59
N PRO A 6 5.63 12.15 -20.52
CA PRO A 6 6.17 11.92 -19.18
C PRO A 6 5.92 10.45 -18.83
N TYR A 7 6.94 9.80 -18.27
CA TYR A 7 6.90 8.42 -17.81
C TYR A 7 5.55 8.07 -17.15
N ILE A 8 4.87 7.06 -17.67
CA ILE A 8 3.63 6.53 -17.12
C ILE A 8 3.95 5.41 -16.12
N SER A 9 3.01 5.04 -15.24
CA SER A 9 3.23 3.98 -14.24
C SER A 9 3.72 2.66 -14.84
N GLY A 10 3.50 2.42 -16.14
CA GLY A 10 4.01 1.27 -16.88
C GLY A 10 5.54 1.23 -17.04
N ASP A 11 6.23 2.38 -16.98
CA ASP A 11 7.70 2.44 -17.12
C ASP A 11 8.46 2.00 -15.86
N TYR A 12 7.74 1.69 -14.78
CA TYR A 12 8.28 1.20 -13.50
C TYR A 12 8.17 -0.31 -13.33
N PHE A 13 7.55 -1.00 -14.29
CA PHE A 13 7.16 -2.39 -14.17
C PHE A 13 7.71 -3.21 -15.34
N SER A 14 8.47 -4.24 -14.99
CA SER A 14 8.92 -5.24 -15.94
C SER A 14 7.76 -5.98 -16.58
N GLU A 15 7.90 -6.39 -17.84
CA GLU A 15 6.90 -7.20 -18.55
C GLU A 15 6.57 -8.54 -17.83
N LYS A 16 7.36 -8.93 -16.82
CA LYS A 16 7.13 -10.13 -15.98
C LYS A 16 6.58 -9.81 -14.58
N TYR A 17 6.37 -8.53 -14.25
CA TYR A 17 5.84 -8.08 -12.97
C TYR A 17 4.32 -8.32 -12.90
N GLN A 18 3.86 -9.14 -11.96
CA GLN A 18 2.44 -9.45 -11.70
C GLN A 18 2.02 -9.07 -10.26
N PRO A 19 2.21 -7.81 -9.80
CA PRO A 19 1.78 -7.38 -8.45
C PRO A 19 0.26 -7.26 -8.33
N PHE A 20 -0.41 -7.40 -9.47
CA PHE A 20 -1.81 -7.19 -9.72
C PHE A 20 -2.54 -8.54 -9.69
N GLU A 21 -1.92 -9.62 -9.19
CA GLU A 21 -2.62 -10.88 -8.98
C GLU A 21 -3.79 -10.65 -8.02
N LEU A 22 -4.95 -10.59 -8.64
CA LEU A 22 -6.25 -10.56 -8.03
C LEU A 22 -6.96 -11.81 -8.51
N THR A 23 -7.44 -12.62 -7.58
CA THR A 23 -8.36 -13.71 -7.92
C THR A 23 -9.77 -13.26 -7.62
N LEU A 24 -10.66 -13.44 -8.58
CA LEU A 24 -12.09 -13.16 -8.46
C LEU A 24 -12.87 -14.42 -8.83
N THR A 25 -13.54 -15.03 -7.87
CA THR A 25 -14.24 -16.31 -8.07
C THR A 25 -15.67 -16.27 -7.57
N ASN A 26 -16.56 -16.94 -8.30
CA ASN A 26 -17.91 -17.25 -7.82
C ASN A 26 -17.92 -18.65 -7.23
N GLU A 27 -18.45 -18.80 -6.03
CA GLU A 27 -18.50 -20.07 -5.31
C GLU A 27 -19.87 -20.26 -4.66
N THR A 28 -20.34 -21.51 -4.64
CA THR A 28 -21.50 -21.92 -3.84
C THR A 28 -21.02 -22.78 -2.70
N LEU A 29 -21.24 -22.31 -1.47
CA LEU A 29 -20.84 -22.99 -0.25
C LEU A 29 -22.08 -23.51 0.50
N PHE A 30 -21.99 -24.75 0.96
CA PHE A 30 -23.10 -25.46 1.62
C PHE A 30 -22.60 -26.49 2.66
N LYS A 31 -21.30 -26.46 2.98
CA LYS A 31 -20.65 -27.35 3.95
C LYS A 31 -19.76 -26.54 4.86
N THR A 32 -19.85 -26.83 6.16
CA THR A 32 -18.98 -26.21 7.16
C THR A 32 -17.53 -26.52 6.85
N GLU A 33 -16.71 -25.48 6.82
CA GLU A 33 -15.28 -25.56 6.51
C GLU A 33 -14.45 -25.72 7.80
N LYS A 34 -13.17 -26.05 7.62
CA LYS A 34 -12.19 -25.94 8.70
C LYS A 34 -11.72 -24.49 8.83
N GLU A 35 -11.46 -24.08 10.06
CA GLU A 35 -10.86 -22.78 10.36
C GLU A 35 -9.49 -22.63 9.69
N HIS A 36 -9.28 -21.47 9.09
CA HIS A 36 -8.04 -21.13 8.40
C HIS A 36 -7.85 -19.61 8.36
N PHE A 37 -6.65 -19.16 8.01
CA PHE A 37 -6.37 -17.77 7.66
C PHE A 37 -5.48 -17.75 6.41
N ARG A 38 -5.37 -16.59 5.78
CA ARG A 38 -4.59 -16.40 4.56
C ARG A 38 -3.64 -15.22 4.68
N ASN A 39 -2.68 -15.15 3.77
CA ASN A 39 -1.75 -14.02 3.71
C ASN A 39 -2.30 -12.86 2.86
N GLU A 40 -3.27 -13.15 2.00
CA GLU A 40 -3.98 -12.21 1.16
C GLU A 40 -5.09 -11.48 1.93
N ILE A 41 -5.48 -10.33 1.41
CA ILE A 41 -6.72 -9.67 1.80
C ILE A 41 -7.85 -10.31 1.02
N GLU A 42 -8.96 -10.59 1.69
CA GLU A 42 -10.16 -11.11 1.05
C GLU A 42 -11.33 -10.15 1.24
N TYR A 43 -12.06 -9.90 0.17
CA TYR A 43 -13.42 -9.39 0.23
C TYR A 43 -14.37 -10.49 -0.22
N ILE A 44 -15.46 -10.68 0.52
CA ILE A 44 -16.46 -11.70 0.21
C ILE A 44 -17.82 -11.02 0.16
N TYR A 45 -18.47 -11.07 -1.00
CA TYR A 45 -19.83 -10.59 -1.20
C TYR A 45 -20.79 -11.76 -1.24
N VAL A 46 -21.80 -11.77 -0.38
CA VAL A 46 -22.86 -12.77 -0.39
C VAL A 46 -23.91 -12.34 -1.41
N SER A 47 -23.90 -12.97 -2.59
CA SER A 47 -24.82 -12.64 -3.68
C SER A 47 -26.20 -13.29 -3.51
N ASP A 48 -26.27 -14.42 -2.80
CA ASP A 48 -27.52 -15.12 -2.48
C ASP A 48 -27.37 -16.06 -1.28
N GLY A 49 -28.49 -16.45 -0.69
CA GLY A 49 -28.55 -17.46 0.38
C GLY A 49 -28.31 -16.91 1.79
N LEU A 50 -28.09 -17.84 2.73
CA LEU A 50 -27.87 -17.56 4.15
C LEU A 50 -26.97 -18.63 4.79
N GLY A 51 -26.26 -18.24 5.84
CA GLY A 51 -25.41 -19.12 6.66
C GLY A 51 -24.78 -18.35 7.80
N SER A 52 -23.66 -18.84 8.34
CA SER A 52 -22.88 -18.11 9.34
C SER A 52 -21.39 -18.13 9.00
N ILE A 53 -20.67 -17.11 9.45
CA ILE A 53 -19.21 -17.08 9.43
C ILE A 53 -18.69 -16.93 10.86
N GLU A 54 -17.73 -17.76 11.22
CA GLU A 54 -16.93 -17.55 12.43
C GLU A 54 -15.67 -16.78 12.04
N ILE A 55 -15.39 -15.67 12.72
CA ILE A 55 -14.20 -14.86 12.52
C ILE A 55 -13.56 -14.62 13.89
N ASN A 56 -12.34 -15.14 14.07
CA ASN A 56 -11.61 -15.07 15.32
C ASN A 56 -12.50 -15.48 16.52
N GLY A 57 -13.20 -16.61 16.41
CA GLY A 57 -14.09 -17.16 17.43
C GLY A 57 -15.46 -16.47 17.57
N ALA A 58 -15.70 -15.34 16.90
CA ALA A 58 -17.00 -14.68 16.90
C ALA A 58 -17.86 -15.21 15.75
N ILE A 59 -19.04 -15.74 16.05
CA ILE A 59 -19.97 -16.27 15.04
C ILE A 59 -20.99 -15.19 14.69
N VAL A 60 -21.14 -14.92 13.39
CA VAL A 60 -22.09 -13.95 12.84
C VAL A 60 -22.90 -14.61 11.72
N SER A 61 -24.22 -14.45 11.78
CA SER A 61 -25.12 -14.84 10.70
C SER A 61 -24.94 -13.91 9.50
N ILE A 62 -24.87 -14.50 8.31
CA ILE A 62 -24.69 -13.79 7.05
C ILE A 62 -25.78 -14.17 6.05
N ASN A 63 -26.17 -13.22 5.21
CA ASN A 63 -27.20 -13.37 4.20
C ASN A 63 -26.89 -12.49 2.97
N LYS A 64 -27.70 -12.66 1.91
CA LYS A 64 -27.61 -11.85 0.69
C LYS A 64 -27.46 -10.35 0.98
N GLY A 65 -26.45 -9.75 0.36
CA GLY A 65 -26.14 -8.32 0.51
C GLY A 65 -25.04 -8.05 1.54
N ASP A 66 -24.68 -9.03 2.36
CA ASP A 66 -23.56 -8.90 3.29
C ASP A 66 -22.22 -8.90 2.55
N PHE A 67 -21.32 -8.07 3.07
CA PHE A 67 -20.00 -7.86 2.52
C PHE A 67 -18.94 -7.90 3.62
N ILE A 68 -18.01 -8.83 3.45
CA ILE A 68 -17.06 -9.24 4.48
C ILE A 68 -15.68 -8.80 4.04
N GLN A 69 -14.90 -8.18 4.94
CA GLN A 69 -13.50 -7.86 4.72
C GLN A 69 -12.61 -8.69 5.65
N LEU A 70 -11.85 -9.62 5.09
CA LEU A 70 -10.93 -10.46 5.85
C LEU A 70 -9.50 -9.98 5.63
N MET A 71 -8.86 -9.64 6.75
CA MET A 71 -7.45 -9.30 6.78
C MET A 71 -6.63 -10.56 7.07
N PRO A 72 -5.31 -10.55 6.81
CA PRO A 72 -4.46 -11.73 6.99
C PRO A 72 -4.35 -12.32 8.41
N TYR A 73 -4.98 -11.68 9.40
CA TYR A 73 -5.04 -12.12 10.80
C TYR A 73 -6.41 -12.63 11.23
N HIS A 74 -7.39 -12.61 10.32
CA HIS A 74 -8.73 -13.15 10.55
C HIS A 74 -8.72 -14.66 10.29
N VAL A 75 -8.63 -15.44 11.36
CA VAL A 75 -8.91 -16.87 11.34
C VAL A 75 -10.41 -17.04 11.19
N HIS A 76 -10.86 -17.72 10.14
CA HIS A 76 -12.28 -17.81 9.84
C HIS A 76 -12.69 -19.16 9.24
N ARG A 77 -14.00 -19.45 9.31
CA ARG A 77 -14.66 -20.54 8.60
C ARG A 77 -16.13 -20.22 8.36
N PHE A 78 -16.68 -20.73 7.27
CA PHE A 78 -18.12 -20.78 7.09
C PHE A 78 -18.74 -21.94 7.86
N ILE A 79 -19.89 -21.69 8.48
CA ILE A 79 -20.69 -22.64 9.24
C ILE A 79 -22.08 -22.67 8.62
N PHE A 80 -22.57 -23.88 8.33
CA PHE A 80 -23.89 -24.08 7.75
C PHE A 80 -24.71 -25.07 8.56
N GLU A 81 -25.96 -24.73 8.82
CA GLU A 81 -26.98 -25.65 9.28
C GLU A 81 -27.54 -26.48 8.12
N LYS A 82 -28.39 -27.46 8.45
CA LYS A 82 -28.94 -28.38 7.46
C LYS A 82 -29.85 -27.64 6.46
N GLY A 83 -29.41 -27.59 5.21
CA GLY A 83 -30.17 -26.97 4.11
C GLY A 83 -29.75 -25.53 3.81
N GLU A 84 -28.85 -24.95 4.60
CA GLU A 84 -28.27 -23.64 4.33
C GLU A 84 -27.23 -23.71 3.21
N SER A 85 -27.18 -22.64 2.42
CA SER A 85 -26.13 -22.42 1.44
C SER A 85 -26.03 -20.94 1.12
N ILE A 86 -24.85 -20.51 0.71
CA ILE A 86 -24.59 -19.16 0.21
C ILE A 86 -23.95 -19.23 -1.16
N GLN A 87 -24.28 -18.26 -2.00
CA GLN A 87 -23.51 -17.92 -3.19
C GLN A 87 -22.67 -16.71 -2.88
N ILE A 88 -21.37 -16.80 -3.16
CA ILE A 88 -20.42 -15.74 -2.83
C ILE A 88 -19.58 -15.36 -4.04
N VAL A 89 -19.22 -14.08 -4.11
CA VAL A 89 -18.11 -13.58 -4.92
C VAL A 89 -16.92 -13.33 -4.00
N LYS A 90 -15.83 -14.04 -4.22
CA LYS A 90 -14.60 -13.94 -3.43
C LYS A 90 -13.53 -13.18 -4.22
N ILE A 91 -13.07 -12.07 -3.67
CA ILE A 91 -12.02 -11.23 -4.24
C ILE A 91 -10.80 -11.35 -3.33
N ARG A 92 -9.66 -11.82 -3.85
CA ARG A 92 -8.42 -11.94 -3.07
C ARG A 92 -7.27 -11.26 -3.77
N PHE A 93 -6.44 -10.55 -3.01
CA PHE A 93 -5.27 -9.85 -3.51
C PHE A 93 -4.25 -9.58 -2.41
N SER A 94 -3.01 -9.30 -2.82
CA SER A 94 -1.93 -9.00 -1.88
C SER A 94 -2.13 -7.64 -1.19
N ILE A 95 -1.59 -7.49 0.04
CA ILE A 95 -1.52 -6.19 0.72
C ILE A 95 -0.77 -5.14 -0.12
N GLY A 96 0.19 -5.55 -0.95
CA GLY A 96 0.90 -4.66 -1.88
C GLY A 96 -0.05 -3.94 -2.83
N LEU A 97 -1.05 -4.66 -3.36
CA LEU A 97 -2.06 -4.09 -4.26
C LEU A 97 -3.00 -3.12 -3.54
N LEU A 98 -3.35 -3.38 -2.27
CA LEU A 98 -4.11 -2.41 -1.46
C LEU A 98 -3.35 -1.10 -1.29
N LEU A 99 -2.04 -1.17 -1.03
CA LEU A 99 -1.19 0.00 -0.82
C LEU A 99 -1.16 0.91 -2.07
N TYR A 100 -1.20 0.35 -3.28
CA TYR A 100 -1.28 1.14 -4.52
C TYR A 100 -2.56 1.97 -4.65
N THR A 101 -3.68 1.49 -4.08
CA THR A 101 -4.96 2.20 -4.13
C THR A 101 -5.10 3.28 -3.04
N SER A 102 -4.20 3.29 -2.05
CA SER A 102 -4.29 4.20 -0.91
C SER A 102 -3.71 5.57 -1.24
N THR A 103 -4.58 6.56 -1.46
CA THR A 103 -4.18 7.95 -1.74
C THR A 103 -3.87 8.77 -0.48
N ASN A 104 -4.25 8.28 0.71
CA ASN A 104 -4.10 9.01 1.97
C ASN A 104 -3.80 8.06 3.14
N LYS A 105 -2.56 8.13 3.65
CA LYS A 105 -2.07 7.35 4.80
C LYS A 105 -2.96 7.48 6.05
N LYS A 106 -3.49 8.68 6.33
CA LYS A 106 -4.34 8.92 7.51
C LYS A 106 -5.69 8.22 7.38
N ASN A 107 -6.29 8.24 6.18
CA ASN A 107 -7.56 7.56 5.93
C ASN A 107 -7.37 6.04 5.93
N TYR A 108 -6.30 5.55 5.30
CA TYR A 108 -5.90 4.14 5.36
C TYR A 108 -5.76 3.68 6.82
N LEU A 109 -4.97 4.39 7.63
CA LEU A 109 -4.79 4.03 9.05
C LEU A 109 -6.11 4.08 9.83
N LYS A 110 -6.98 5.07 9.57
CA LYS A 110 -8.31 5.12 10.21
C LYS A 110 -9.18 3.93 9.84
N SER A 111 -9.26 3.56 8.56
CA SER A 111 -10.04 2.40 8.11
C SER A 111 -9.50 1.08 8.66
N ILE A 112 -8.18 0.99 8.86
CA ILE A 112 -7.54 -0.17 9.43
C ILE A 112 -7.71 -0.22 10.96
N GLN A 113 -7.61 0.91 11.67
CA GLN A 113 -7.85 1.03 13.11
C GLN A 113 -9.31 0.80 13.47
N SER A 114 -10.24 1.16 12.59
CA SER A 114 -11.66 0.97 12.87
C SER A 114 -12.00 -0.54 12.94
N LEU A 115 -11.40 -1.35 12.07
CA LEU A 115 -11.46 -2.83 12.14
C LEU A 115 -10.96 -3.44 13.46
N GLU A 116 -10.30 -2.66 14.33
CA GLU A 116 -9.89 -3.09 15.68
C GLU A 116 -11.07 -3.39 16.61
N ASN A 117 -12.24 -2.79 16.35
CA ASN A 117 -13.34 -2.79 17.32
C ASN A 117 -14.62 -3.47 16.82
N SER A 118 -14.62 -4.00 15.59
CA SER A 118 -15.82 -4.53 14.93
C SER A 118 -15.56 -5.87 14.26
N ILE A 119 -16.58 -6.73 14.19
CA ILE A 119 -16.56 -7.90 13.30
C ILE A 119 -16.70 -7.38 11.86
N PRO A 120 -15.87 -7.80 10.90
CA PRO A 120 -15.71 -7.09 9.64
C PRO A 120 -16.78 -7.45 8.59
N VAL A 121 -18.05 -7.50 8.99
CA VAL A 121 -19.21 -7.83 8.15
C VAL A 121 -20.14 -6.62 8.08
N VAL A 122 -20.35 -6.05 6.90
CA VAL A 122 -21.28 -4.93 6.67
C VAL A 122 -22.41 -5.36 5.75
N HIS A 123 -23.60 -4.78 5.91
CA HIS A 123 -24.69 -4.99 4.96
C HIS A 123 -24.70 -3.87 3.91
N LEU A 124 -24.57 -4.23 2.64
CA LEU A 124 -24.58 -3.25 1.55
C LEU A 124 -26.00 -2.83 1.22
N ASN A 125 -26.21 -1.56 0.93
CA ASN A 125 -27.51 -1.14 0.39
C ASN A 125 -27.69 -1.61 -1.07
N GLU A 126 -28.95 -1.68 -1.52
CA GLU A 126 -29.35 -2.10 -2.88
C GLU A 126 -28.62 -1.36 -4.01
N ARG A 127 -28.18 -0.13 -3.77
CA ARG A 127 -27.42 0.64 -4.78
C ARG A 127 -26.01 0.07 -4.94
N PHE A 128 -25.31 -0.24 -3.85
CA PHE A 128 -23.98 -0.84 -3.92
C PHE A 128 -24.04 -2.30 -4.37
N GLN A 129 -25.03 -3.07 -3.90
CA GLN A 129 -25.25 -4.46 -4.34
C GLN A 129 -25.34 -4.56 -5.87
N ARG A 130 -26.19 -3.74 -6.52
CA ARG A 130 -26.33 -3.73 -7.99
C ARG A 130 -25.05 -3.32 -8.72
N ARG A 131 -24.34 -2.31 -8.22
CA ARG A 131 -23.10 -1.83 -8.84
C ARG A 131 -21.98 -2.86 -8.74
N LEU A 132 -21.84 -3.51 -7.59
CA LEU A 132 -20.84 -4.55 -7.39
C LEU A 132 -21.15 -5.79 -8.20
N ALA A 133 -22.41 -6.24 -8.24
CA ALA A 133 -22.80 -7.37 -9.07
C ALA A 133 -22.39 -7.17 -10.54
N PHE A 134 -22.69 -6.00 -11.11
CA PHE A 134 -22.28 -5.65 -12.47
C PHE A 134 -20.75 -5.65 -12.64
N ILE A 135 -20.01 -4.96 -11.77
CA ILE A 135 -18.55 -4.87 -11.88
C ILE A 135 -17.91 -6.25 -11.73
N PHE A 136 -18.40 -7.09 -10.82
CA PHE A 136 -17.89 -8.43 -10.62
C PHE A 136 -18.14 -9.31 -11.85
N GLU A 137 -19.35 -9.28 -12.42
CA GLU A 137 -19.68 -10.02 -13.63
C GLU A 137 -18.76 -9.65 -14.80
N GLU A 138 -18.62 -8.36 -15.07
CA GLU A 138 -17.73 -7.86 -16.14
C GLU A 138 -16.27 -8.23 -15.89
N THR A 139 -15.78 -8.11 -14.65
CA THR A 139 -14.39 -8.43 -14.31
C THR A 139 -14.12 -9.93 -14.42
N ILE A 140 -15.06 -10.78 -13.96
CA ILE A 140 -14.95 -12.24 -14.08
C ILE A 140 -14.95 -12.64 -15.55
N PHE A 141 -15.82 -12.05 -16.36
CA PHE A 141 -15.86 -12.28 -17.79
C PHE A 141 -14.52 -11.95 -18.45
N ASP A 142 -13.97 -10.76 -18.18
CA ASP A 142 -12.69 -10.31 -18.72
C ASP A 142 -11.51 -11.21 -18.32
N ILE A 143 -11.49 -11.67 -17.07
CA ILE A 143 -10.49 -12.62 -16.57
C ILE A 143 -10.61 -13.96 -17.30
N ASN A 144 -11.82 -14.49 -17.43
CA ASN A 144 -12.05 -15.80 -18.06
C ASN A 144 -11.74 -15.81 -19.56
N GLU A 145 -11.97 -14.69 -20.26
CA GLU A 145 -11.59 -14.51 -21.66
C GLU A 145 -10.07 -14.29 -21.84
N GLY A 146 -9.30 -14.24 -20.75
CA GLY A 146 -7.86 -14.05 -20.80
C GLY A 146 -7.44 -12.68 -21.34
N LYS A 147 -8.27 -11.65 -21.12
CA LYS A 147 -7.93 -10.28 -21.53
C LYS A 147 -6.65 -9.82 -20.82
N LYS A 148 -5.83 -9.06 -21.55
CA LYS A 148 -4.57 -8.47 -21.04
C LYS A 148 -4.81 -7.02 -20.60
N GLY A 149 -3.96 -6.49 -19.74
CA GLY A 149 -4.03 -5.09 -19.33
C GLY A 149 -5.08 -4.79 -18.24
N LEU A 150 -5.40 -5.78 -17.40
CA LEU A 150 -6.46 -5.67 -16.38
C LEU A 150 -6.02 -4.91 -15.11
N GLU A 151 -4.80 -4.41 -15.05
CA GLU A 151 -4.23 -3.78 -13.85
C GLU A 151 -5.04 -2.56 -13.42
N THR A 152 -5.43 -1.72 -14.39
CA THR A 152 -6.27 -0.53 -14.13
C THR A 152 -7.67 -0.93 -13.67
N LEU A 153 -8.21 -2.03 -14.22
CA LEU A 153 -9.49 -2.58 -13.78
C LEU A 153 -9.40 -3.07 -12.33
N TYR A 154 -8.34 -3.79 -11.97
CA TYR A 154 -8.13 -4.30 -10.61
C TYR A 154 -7.93 -3.17 -9.60
N ILE A 155 -7.14 -2.15 -9.92
CA ILE A 155 -7.00 -0.95 -9.07
C ILE A 155 -8.35 -0.27 -8.87
N SER A 156 -9.14 -0.13 -9.95
CA SER A 156 -10.47 0.48 -9.89
C SER A 156 -11.44 -0.35 -9.05
N LEU A 157 -11.43 -1.66 -9.23
CA LEU A 157 -12.21 -2.62 -8.45
C LEU A 157 -11.87 -2.51 -6.96
N ILE A 158 -10.58 -2.59 -6.61
CA ILE A 158 -10.11 -2.52 -5.22
C ILE A 158 -10.46 -1.19 -4.57
N SER A 159 -10.29 -0.09 -5.31
CA SER A 159 -10.68 1.24 -4.85
C SER A 159 -12.18 1.30 -4.58
N PHE A 160 -13.00 0.73 -5.47
CA PHE A 160 -14.44 0.75 -5.34
C PHE A 160 -14.96 -0.15 -4.21
N ILE A 161 -14.46 -1.39 -4.08
CA ILE A 161 -14.86 -2.28 -2.97
C ILE A 161 -14.42 -1.71 -1.62
N SER A 162 -13.23 -1.11 -1.54
CA SER A 162 -12.75 -0.47 -0.30
C SER A 162 -13.60 0.73 0.07
N TYR A 163 -14.01 1.53 -0.92
CA TYR A 163 -14.96 2.63 -0.72
C TYR A 163 -16.35 2.13 -0.29
N ALA A 164 -16.89 1.10 -0.96
CA ALA A 164 -18.20 0.53 -0.63
C ALA A 164 -18.23 0.01 0.82
N TYR A 165 -17.18 -0.72 1.21
CA TYR A 165 -17.01 -1.21 2.57
C TYR A 165 -16.94 -0.05 3.57
N TYR A 166 -16.06 0.93 3.33
CA TYR A 166 -15.91 2.10 4.20
C TYR A 166 -17.20 2.92 4.34
N TYR A 167 -17.98 3.07 3.26
CA TYR A 167 -19.26 3.77 3.29
C TYR A 167 -20.26 3.11 4.25
N HIS A 168 -20.24 1.78 4.33
CA HIS A 168 -21.11 0.99 5.19
C HIS A 168 -20.50 0.69 6.57
N TYR A 169 -19.21 0.95 6.75
CA TYR A 169 -18.49 0.69 7.99
C TYR A 169 -19.14 1.34 9.22
N ASN A 170 -19.68 2.56 9.10
CA ASN A 170 -20.32 3.25 10.23
C ASN A 170 -21.62 2.55 10.72
N GLN A 171 -22.10 1.53 10.02
CA GLN A 171 -23.22 0.69 10.45
C GLN A 171 -22.79 -0.43 11.40
N LEU A 172 -21.48 -0.66 11.55
CA LEU A 172 -20.95 -1.66 12.48
C LEU A 172 -21.22 -1.21 13.91
N ILE A 173 -21.93 -2.04 14.65
CA ILE A 173 -22.04 -1.93 16.11
C ILE A 173 -20.65 -2.30 16.67
N GLU A 174 -20.15 -1.54 17.65
CA GLU A 174 -18.96 -1.93 18.40
C GLU A 174 -19.26 -3.22 19.17
N GLU A 175 -18.81 -4.36 18.66
CA GLU A 175 -19.02 -5.69 19.27
C GLU A 175 -17.70 -6.25 19.84
N LYS A 176 -16.87 -5.38 20.42
CA LYS A 176 -15.56 -5.72 20.96
C LYS A 176 -15.62 -6.85 22.00
N GLU A 177 -16.76 -6.97 22.71
CA GLU A 177 -17.03 -8.04 23.69
C GLU A 177 -17.30 -9.42 23.07
N LYS A 178 -17.72 -9.49 21.80
CA LYS A 178 -17.95 -10.78 21.11
C LYS A 178 -16.69 -11.36 20.47
N GLN A 179 -15.62 -10.58 20.34
CA GLN A 179 -14.37 -11.05 19.76
C GLN A 179 -13.60 -11.95 20.74
N HIS A 180 -13.16 -13.11 20.27
CA HIS A 180 -12.32 -13.99 21.07
C HIS A 180 -11.02 -13.27 21.47
N LEU A 181 -10.60 -13.48 22.71
CA LEU A 181 -9.40 -12.88 23.28
C LEU A 181 -8.15 -13.13 22.41
N GLY A 182 -8.00 -14.36 21.89
CA GLY A 182 -6.92 -14.69 20.96
C GLY A 182 -6.96 -13.90 19.64
N GLY A 183 -8.14 -13.56 19.13
CA GLY A 183 -8.30 -12.72 17.95
C GLY A 183 -7.76 -11.31 18.17
N ARG A 184 -8.06 -10.72 19.33
CA ARG A 184 -7.52 -9.41 19.74
C ARG A 184 -6.00 -9.45 19.88
N MET A 185 -5.43 -10.53 20.41
CA MET A 185 -3.98 -10.72 20.48
C MET A 185 -3.34 -10.82 19.09
N LEU A 186 -3.93 -11.58 18.16
CA LEU A 186 -3.43 -11.66 16.78
C LEU A 186 -3.41 -10.30 16.10
N GLN A 187 -4.47 -9.52 16.30
CA GLN A 187 -4.58 -8.17 15.78
C GLN A 187 -3.54 -7.23 16.39
N TYR A 188 -3.34 -7.28 17.71
CA TYR A 188 -2.29 -6.52 18.39
C TYR A 188 -0.90 -6.82 17.81
N ILE A 189 -0.59 -8.09 17.55
CA ILE A 189 0.65 -8.49 16.89
C ILE A 189 0.78 -7.87 15.50
N GLN A 190 -0.31 -7.72 14.74
CA GLN A 190 -0.27 -7.05 13.43
C GLN A 190 0.16 -5.60 13.53
N PHE A 191 -0.40 -4.86 14.49
CA PHE A 191 -0.20 -3.42 14.60
C PHE A 191 1.14 -3.06 15.24
N HIS A 192 1.61 -3.90 16.16
CA HIS A 192 2.84 -3.67 16.91
C HIS A 192 4.04 -4.49 16.40
N HIS A 193 3.94 -5.14 15.22
CA HIS A 193 5.02 -5.99 14.69
C HIS A 193 6.36 -5.27 14.47
N GLN A 194 6.34 -3.96 14.22
CA GLN A 194 7.55 -3.15 13.97
C GLN A 194 8.34 -2.90 15.27
N GLU A 195 7.67 -2.99 16.42
CA GLU A 195 8.27 -2.81 17.73
C GLU A 195 9.09 -4.05 18.11
N GLN A 196 9.89 -3.95 19.18
CA GLN A 196 10.58 -5.10 19.77
C GLN A 196 9.61 -5.94 20.62
N LEU A 197 8.55 -6.40 19.96
CA LEU A 197 7.43 -7.09 20.59
C LEU A 197 7.85 -8.46 21.12
N THR A 198 7.60 -8.68 22.39
CA THR A 198 7.83 -9.92 23.13
C THR A 198 6.51 -10.48 23.64
N ILE A 199 6.51 -11.78 23.96
CA ILE A 199 5.33 -12.42 24.56
C ILE A 199 4.93 -11.76 25.89
N ASN A 200 5.90 -11.29 26.68
CA ASN A 200 5.64 -10.61 27.95
C ASN A 200 4.91 -9.28 27.73
N GLN A 201 5.30 -8.50 26.72
CA GLN A 201 4.60 -7.25 26.40
C GLN A 201 3.16 -7.48 25.93
N VAL A 202 2.91 -8.56 25.18
CA VAL A 202 1.53 -8.94 24.84
C VAL A 202 0.78 -9.35 26.12
N ALA A 203 1.40 -10.15 26.98
CA ALA A 203 0.80 -10.60 28.24
C ALA A 203 0.41 -9.41 29.15
N ASP A 204 1.30 -8.42 29.27
CA ASP A 204 1.06 -7.19 30.04
C ASP A 204 -0.15 -6.40 29.49
N VAL A 205 -0.24 -6.22 28.15
CA VAL A 205 -1.33 -5.49 27.50
C VAL A 205 -2.69 -6.16 27.74
N PHE A 206 -2.72 -7.50 27.74
CA PHE A 206 -3.95 -8.27 27.94
C PHE A 206 -4.18 -8.67 29.41
N SER A 207 -3.32 -8.25 30.33
CA SER A 207 -3.38 -8.59 31.77
C SER A 207 -3.42 -10.11 32.04
N LEU A 208 -2.56 -10.87 31.34
CA LEU A 208 -2.44 -12.33 31.45
C LEU A 208 -1.00 -12.76 31.75
N GLY A 209 -0.80 -14.02 32.10
CA GLY A 209 0.52 -14.66 32.12
C GLY A 209 1.05 -14.99 30.71
N PRO A 210 2.37 -15.01 30.47
CA PRO A 210 2.94 -15.35 29.17
C PRO A 210 2.59 -16.77 28.65
N GLU A 211 2.41 -17.74 29.54
CA GLU A 211 2.00 -19.09 29.16
C GLU A 211 0.54 -19.13 28.69
N GLU A 212 -0.36 -18.39 29.34
CA GLU A 212 -1.76 -18.26 28.92
C GLU A 212 -1.85 -17.66 27.51
N VAL A 213 -1.07 -16.62 27.21
CA VAL A 213 -1.03 -16.01 25.87
C VAL A 213 -0.56 -17.03 24.82
N LYS A 214 0.46 -17.84 25.13
CA LYS A 214 0.95 -18.88 24.20
C LYS A 214 -0.12 -19.92 23.92
N GLU A 215 -0.80 -20.42 24.96
CA GLU A 215 -1.87 -21.40 24.84
C GLU A 215 -3.02 -20.87 23.99
N ILE A 216 -3.52 -19.66 24.31
CA ILE A 216 -4.61 -19.01 23.56
C ILE A 216 -4.26 -18.83 22.08
N LEU A 217 -3.06 -18.33 21.77
CA LEU A 217 -2.63 -18.13 20.38
C LEU A 217 -2.43 -19.47 19.64
N TYR A 218 -1.86 -20.47 20.32
CA TYR A 218 -1.60 -21.77 19.73
C TYR A 218 -2.89 -22.55 19.50
N ASP A 219 -3.88 -22.46 20.39
CA ASP A 219 -5.16 -23.12 20.19
C ASP A 219 -5.95 -22.52 19.03
N LEU A 220 -5.88 -21.19 18.87
CA LEU A 220 -6.54 -20.49 17.78
C LEU A 220 -5.85 -20.71 16.41
N THR A 221 -4.52 -20.74 16.37
CA THR A 221 -3.78 -20.69 15.09
C THR A 221 -2.95 -21.93 14.78
N ARG A 222 -2.64 -22.75 15.79
CA ARG A 222 -1.64 -23.82 15.74
C ARG A 222 -0.21 -23.34 15.47
N PHE A 223 0.04 -22.05 15.66
CA PHE A 223 1.37 -21.43 15.55
C PHE A 223 1.80 -20.80 16.88
N SER A 224 3.11 -20.80 17.12
CA SER A 224 3.69 -20.07 18.24
C SER A 224 3.69 -18.55 17.99
N PHE A 225 3.75 -17.77 19.06
CA PHE A 225 3.92 -16.30 18.99
C PHE A 225 5.06 -15.87 18.05
N THR A 226 6.22 -16.51 18.14
CA THR A 226 7.38 -16.17 17.29
C THR A 226 7.13 -16.47 15.82
N GLN A 227 6.41 -17.55 15.49
CA GLN A 227 6.03 -17.86 14.11
C GLN A 227 5.02 -16.83 13.59
N LEU A 228 4.01 -16.50 14.37
CA LEU A 228 3.00 -15.48 14.02
C LEU A 228 3.65 -14.11 13.77
N LEU A 229 4.50 -13.66 14.69
CA LEU A 229 5.22 -12.39 14.53
C LEU A 229 6.07 -12.38 13.25
N ASN A 230 6.84 -13.44 12.98
CA ASN A 230 7.65 -13.51 11.76
C ASN A 230 6.81 -13.57 10.49
N GLN A 231 5.65 -14.25 10.50
CA GLN A 231 4.73 -14.24 9.36
C GLN A 231 4.27 -12.82 9.02
N VAL A 232 3.86 -12.02 10.02
CA VAL A 232 3.47 -10.62 9.80
C VAL A 232 4.62 -9.81 9.20
N ARG A 233 5.81 -9.92 9.79
CA ARG A 233 6.99 -9.17 9.37
C ARG A 233 7.41 -9.52 7.95
N ILE A 234 7.48 -10.80 7.61
CA ILE A 234 7.87 -11.25 6.26
C ILE A 234 6.79 -10.92 5.24
N ARG A 235 5.50 -11.07 5.56
CA ARG A 235 4.42 -10.65 4.64
C ARG A 235 4.50 -9.16 4.31
N ASN A 236 4.74 -8.31 5.30
CA ASN A 236 4.95 -6.89 5.07
C ASN A 236 6.25 -6.63 4.31
N ALA A 237 7.31 -7.40 4.56
CA ALA A 237 8.57 -7.28 3.83
C ALA A 237 8.39 -7.61 2.34
N VAL A 238 7.68 -8.70 2.02
CA VAL A 238 7.28 -9.10 0.68
C VAL A 238 6.55 -7.95 -0.02
N ALA A 239 5.55 -7.37 0.64
CA ALA A 239 4.82 -6.23 0.11
C ALA A 239 5.72 -5.02 -0.13
N LEU A 240 6.70 -4.79 0.74
CA LEU A 240 7.64 -3.69 0.59
C LEU A 240 8.71 -3.94 -0.49
N THR A 241 8.95 -5.19 -0.89
CA THR A 241 10.01 -5.52 -1.87
C THR A 241 9.76 -4.92 -3.25
N GLN A 242 8.51 -4.55 -3.55
CA GLN A 242 8.11 -3.87 -4.77
C GLN A 242 8.60 -2.41 -4.86
N PHE A 243 8.88 -1.78 -3.72
CA PHE A 243 9.35 -0.39 -3.67
C PHE A 243 10.85 -0.35 -3.91
N ASN A 244 11.24 0.10 -5.10
CA ASN A 244 12.62 0.14 -5.58
C ASN A 244 13.52 1.07 -4.77
N GLU A 245 12.92 2.10 -4.18
CA GLU A 245 13.54 3.08 -3.31
C GLU A 245 13.98 2.49 -1.95
N LEU A 246 13.42 1.35 -1.54
CA LEU A 246 13.79 0.69 -0.29
C LEU A 246 14.88 -0.34 -0.53
N SER A 247 16.03 -0.21 0.12
CA SER A 247 17.01 -1.31 0.19
C SER A 247 16.44 -2.49 0.97
N ILE A 248 16.91 -3.71 0.67
CA ILE A 248 16.48 -4.93 1.38
C ILE A 248 16.67 -4.79 2.91
N ASN A 249 17.78 -4.21 3.34
CA ASN A 249 18.10 -4.05 4.76
C ASN A 249 17.18 -3.00 5.41
N GLN A 250 16.81 -1.93 4.71
CA GLN A 250 15.79 -0.99 5.18
C GLN A 250 14.42 -1.67 5.34
N ILE A 251 14.02 -2.54 4.42
CA ILE A 251 12.78 -3.32 4.54
C ILE A 251 12.81 -4.17 5.81
N GLY A 252 13.88 -4.92 6.05
CA GLY A 252 14.02 -5.72 7.26
C GLY A 252 13.84 -4.88 8.53
N LYS A 253 14.46 -3.70 8.58
CA LYS A 253 14.34 -2.76 9.71
C LYS A 253 12.93 -2.20 9.87
N ILE A 254 12.28 -1.78 8.78
CA ILE A 254 10.89 -1.28 8.79
C ILE A 254 9.95 -2.36 9.32
N CYS A 255 10.20 -3.61 8.98
CA CYS A 255 9.43 -4.75 9.46
C CYS A 255 9.80 -5.19 10.88
N GLY A 256 10.69 -4.49 11.59
CA GLY A 256 11.00 -4.75 13.00
C GLY A 256 12.12 -5.76 13.27
N TYR A 257 12.89 -6.17 12.25
CA TYR A 257 14.07 -7.01 12.45
C TYR A 257 15.27 -6.19 12.96
N GLN A 258 15.93 -6.69 14.00
CA GLN A 258 17.12 -6.07 14.59
C GLN A 258 18.40 -6.35 13.81
N THR A 259 18.47 -7.50 13.14
CA THR A 259 19.64 -7.90 12.36
C THR A 259 19.23 -8.37 10.97
N ASP A 260 20.05 -8.02 9.98
CA ASP A 260 19.87 -8.47 8.61
C ASP A 260 19.92 -10.00 8.53
N SER A 261 20.76 -10.66 9.34
CA SER A 261 20.86 -12.11 9.38
C SER A 261 19.57 -12.80 9.83
N ALA A 262 18.88 -12.26 10.85
CA ALA A 262 17.60 -12.79 11.31
C ALA A 262 16.52 -12.60 10.25
N PHE A 263 16.49 -11.42 9.62
CA PHE A 263 15.56 -11.13 8.53
C PHE A 263 15.72 -12.10 7.36
N TYR A 264 16.93 -12.27 6.83
CA TYR A 264 17.19 -13.14 5.69
C TYR A 264 16.86 -14.61 6.00
N LYS A 265 17.17 -15.07 7.22
CA LYS A 265 16.84 -16.43 7.66
C LYS A 265 15.34 -16.66 7.65
N GLN A 266 14.56 -15.73 8.20
CA GLN A 266 13.09 -15.87 8.28
C GLN A 266 12.43 -15.68 6.92
N PHE A 267 12.91 -14.74 6.10
CA PHE A 267 12.42 -14.55 4.74
C PHE A 267 12.64 -15.82 3.91
N LYS A 268 13.84 -16.39 3.96
CA LYS A 268 14.14 -17.65 3.25
C LYS A 268 13.33 -18.83 3.75
N LEU A 269 13.03 -18.88 5.04
CA LEU A 269 12.20 -19.94 5.63
C LEU A 269 10.76 -19.89 5.13
N LEU A 270 10.18 -18.68 5.01
CA LEU A 270 8.77 -18.51 4.63
C LEU A 270 8.55 -18.43 3.12
N GLU A 271 9.47 -17.80 2.37
CA GLU A 271 9.34 -17.57 0.92
C GLU A 271 10.16 -18.55 0.07
N ASN A 272 10.91 -19.47 0.70
CA ASN A 272 11.81 -20.43 0.06
C ASN A 272 12.91 -19.80 -0.84
N LYS A 273 13.18 -18.50 -0.68
CA LYS A 273 14.18 -17.75 -1.43
C LYS A 273 14.70 -16.55 -0.64
N THR A 274 15.85 -15.98 -1.02
CA THR A 274 16.37 -14.78 -0.34
C THR A 274 15.57 -13.54 -0.76
N PRO A 275 15.53 -12.48 0.06
CA PRO A 275 14.85 -11.24 -0.30
C PRO A 275 15.34 -10.63 -1.64
N GLU A 276 16.64 -10.74 -1.96
CA GLU A 276 17.22 -10.25 -3.22
C GLU A 276 16.68 -11.04 -4.39
N ARG A 277 16.70 -12.38 -4.28
CA ARG A 277 16.20 -13.25 -5.33
C ARG A 277 14.70 -13.07 -5.52
N TYR A 278 13.96 -12.90 -4.44
CA TYR A 278 12.53 -12.58 -4.48
C TYR A 278 12.29 -11.29 -5.25
N ARG A 279 13.01 -10.21 -4.91
CA ARG A 279 12.93 -8.94 -5.61
C ARG A 279 13.34 -9.06 -7.08
N GLN A 280 14.38 -9.82 -7.41
CA GLN A 280 14.83 -10.03 -8.80
C GLN A 280 13.78 -10.79 -9.63
N GLU A 281 13.15 -11.81 -9.04
CA GLU A 281 12.09 -12.58 -9.71
C GLU A 281 10.86 -11.71 -9.96
N ILE A 282 10.49 -10.86 -8.99
CA ILE A 282 9.43 -9.84 -9.16
C ILE A 282 9.79 -8.85 -10.26
N LYS A 283 11.06 -8.42 -10.32
CA LYS A 283 11.52 -7.43 -11.28
C LYS A 283 11.60 -7.94 -12.71
N GLY A 284 11.43 -9.23 -13.00
CA GLY A 284 11.78 -9.82 -14.30
C GLY A 284 13.21 -9.48 -14.75
N GLN A 285 13.66 -10.10 -15.82
CA GLN A 285 14.94 -9.73 -16.41
C GLN A 285 14.74 -8.44 -17.21
N GLU A 286 14.94 -7.30 -16.57
CA GLU A 286 15.76 -6.21 -17.10
C GLU A 286 16.04 -5.21 -15.98
N ASP A 287 17.32 -5.09 -15.68
CA ASP A 287 17.84 -4.22 -14.65
C ASP A 287 17.70 -2.77 -15.10
N ILE A 288 16.64 -2.10 -14.66
CA ILE A 288 16.59 -0.63 -14.66
C ILE A 288 16.36 -0.15 -13.24
N GLN A 289 17.25 -0.55 -12.32
CA GLN A 289 17.68 0.41 -11.33
C GLN A 289 18.71 1.31 -12.01
N SER A 290 18.22 2.23 -12.86
CA SER A 290 19.12 3.23 -13.43
C SER A 290 19.67 4.02 -12.25
N ASP A 291 20.99 4.03 -12.08
CA ASP A 291 21.69 4.93 -11.16
C ASP A 291 21.10 6.36 -11.22
N ALA A 292 20.55 6.78 -12.37
CA ALA A 292 19.87 8.06 -12.56
C ALA A 292 18.59 8.22 -11.73
N PHE A 293 17.82 7.16 -11.50
CA PHE A 293 16.61 7.18 -10.68
C PHE A 293 16.95 7.25 -9.19
N GLU A 294 17.97 6.51 -8.75
CA GLU A 294 18.50 6.64 -7.38
C GLU A 294 19.01 8.06 -7.10
N ILE A 295 19.73 8.65 -8.06
CA ILE A 295 20.13 10.06 -8.03
C ILE A 295 18.92 11.00 -7.97
N PHE A 296 17.87 10.74 -8.75
CA PHE A 296 16.65 11.56 -8.76
C PHE A 296 15.92 11.51 -7.41
N LEU A 297 15.69 10.32 -6.85
CA LEU A 297 15.03 10.16 -5.55
C LEU A 297 15.78 10.87 -4.45
N PHE A 298 17.11 10.72 -4.43
CA PHE A 298 17.96 11.41 -3.48
C PHE A 298 17.84 12.94 -3.61
N LEU A 299 17.85 13.47 -4.84
CA LEU A 299 17.69 14.91 -5.06
C LEU A 299 16.30 15.43 -4.69
N MET A 300 15.27 14.59 -4.77
CA MET A 300 13.91 14.92 -4.33
C MET A 300 13.77 14.94 -2.81
N GLU A 301 14.43 14.02 -2.10
CA GLU A 301 14.46 14.00 -0.63
C GLU A 301 15.13 15.26 -0.06
N TYR A 302 16.23 15.70 -0.69
CA TYR A 302 16.99 16.89 -0.26
C TYR A 302 16.64 18.13 -1.09
N LEU A 303 15.46 18.19 -1.71
CA LEU A 303 15.13 19.22 -2.71
C LEU A 303 15.29 20.66 -2.21
N CYS A 304 14.91 20.89 -0.95
CA CYS A 304 14.91 22.20 -0.29
C CYS A 304 16.27 22.58 0.34
N GLU A 305 17.20 21.63 0.44
CA GLU A 305 18.51 21.83 1.09
C GLU A 305 19.61 21.96 0.02
N PRO A 306 20.53 22.92 0.10
CA PRO A 306 21.65 22.99 -0.84
C PRO A 306 22.57 21.77 -0.68
N ILE A 307 22.46 20.80 -1.60
CA ILE A 307 23.40 19.68 -1.73
C ILE A 307 24.34 19.88 -2.92
N THR A 308 25.62 19.62 -2.70
CA THR A 308 26.65 19.59 -3.75
C THR A 308 26.75 18.21 -4.39
N ILE A 309 27.28 18.14 -5.61
CA ILE A 309 27.51 16.84 -6.27
C ILE A 309 28.48 15.95 -5.48
N ASN A 310 29.43 16.55 -4.75
CA ASN A 310 30.38 15.82 -3.91
C ASN A 310 29.70 15.13 -2.72
N GLU A 311 28.78 15.84 -2.06
CA GLU A 311 27.98 15.28 -0.96
C GLU A 311 27.06 14.18 -1.48
N LEU A 312 26.41 14.39 -2.63
CA LEU A 312 25.60 13.38 -3.27
C LEU A 312 26.41 12.13 -3.64
N ALA A 313 27.60 12.32 -4.22
CA ALA A 313 28.55 11.26 -4.56
C ALA A 313 28.92 10.42 -3.34
N LYS A 314 29.26 11.07 -2.22
CA LYS A 314 29.56 10.38 -0.95
C LYS A 314 28.36 9.61 -0.41
N LYS A 315 27.17 10.21 -0.40
CA LYS A 315 25.96 9.59 0.17
C LYS A 315 25.47 8.40 -0.67
N LEU A 316 25.65 8.43 -1.98
CA LEU A 316 25.29 7.35 -2.90
C LEU A 316 26.43 6.36 -3.19
N ASN A 317 27.62 6.55 -2.60
CA ASN A 317 28.84 5.80 -2.96
C ASN A 317 29.14 5.80 -4.48
N PHE A 318 28.85 6.92 -5.16
CA PHE A 318 29.13 7.12 -6.58
C PHE A 318 30.31 8.07 -6.78
N SER A 319 30.91 8.06 -7.98
CA SER A 319 31.76 9.16 -8.39
C SER A 319 30.91 10.30 -8.98
N GLU A 320 31.37 11.54 -8.84
CA GLU A 320 30.72 12.71 -9.48
C GLU A 320 30.58 12.53 -11.00
N LYS A 321 31.55 11.84 -11.62
CA LYS A 321 31.52 11.47 -13.04
C LYS A 321 30.39 10.49 -13.35
N LYS A 322 30.19 9.47 -12.50
CA LYS A 322 29.08 8.51 -12.64
C LYS A 322 27.74 9.24 -12.55
N ILE A 323 27.56 10.15 -11.58
CA ILE A 323 26.34 10.93 -11.43
C ILE A 323 26.03 11.75 -12.69
N ASN A 324 27.01 12.51 -13.20
CA ASN A 324 26.80 13.31 -14.40
C ASN A 324 26.54 12.47 -15.65
N ASN A 325 27.25 11.35 -15.82
CA ASN A 325 27.01 10.45 -16.96
C ASN A 325 25.58 9.92 -16.92
N ARG A 326 25.10 9.49 -15.76
CA ARG A 326 23.77 8.90 -15.60
C ARG A 326 22.65 9.92 -15.78
N LEU A 327 22.81 11.13 -15.25
CA LEU A 327 21.86 12.21 -15.49
C LEU A 327 21.86 12.68 -16.96
N LYS A 328 23.02 12.65 -17.62
CA LYS A 328 23.13 13.01 -19.03
C LYS A 328 22.51 11.93 -19.93
N GLU A 329 22.73 10.66 -19.63
CA GLU A 329 22.11 9.54 -20.34
C GLU A 329 20.58 9.54 -20.17
N ALA A 330 20.08 9.73 -18.94
CA ALA A 330 18.66 9.63 -18.64
C ALA A 330 17.86 10.91 -18.94
N PHE A 331 18.43 12.09 -18.71
CA PHE A 331 17.69 13.36 -18.76
C PHE A 331 18.33 14.41 -19.68
N ASN A 332 19.46 14.07 -20.31
CA ASN A 332 20.27 14.99 -21.12
C ASN A 332 20.69 16.27 -20.36
N LEU A 333 20.90 16.14 -19.05
CA LEU A 333 21.28 17.25 -18.16
C LEU A 333 22.45 16.83 -17.25
N ASN A 334 23.29 17.79 -16.88
CA ASN A 334 24.25 17.59 -15.79
C ASN A 334 23.54 17.76 -14.43
N PHE A 335 24.25 17.42 -13.36
CA PHE A 335 23.74 17.54 -11.99
C PHE A 335 23.13 18.91 -11.65
N HIS A 336 23.84 20.00 -11.94
CA HIS A 336 23.41 21.34 -11.55
C HIS A 336 22.14 21.77 -12.30
N ASP A 337 22.09 21.51 -13.61
CA ASP A 337 20.93 21.84 -14.44
C ASP A 337 19.72 20.99 -14.06
N PHE A 338 19.93 19.69 -13.83
CA PHE A 338 18.89 18.76 -13.42
C PHE A 338 18.29 19.16 -12.06
N TYR A 339 19.13 19.39 -11.07
CA TYR A 339 18.69 19.74 -9.73
C TYR A 339 18.01 21.11 -9.67
N THR A 340 18.52 22.09 -10.40
CA THR A 340 17.87 23.39 -10.57
C THR A 340 16.48 23.23 -11.20
N LYS A 341 16.35 22.39 -12.23
CA LYS A 341 15.06 22.12 -12.87
C LYS A 341 14.06 21.48 -11.91
N LEU A 342 14.47 20.50 -11.10
CA LEU A 342 13.61 19.89 -10.08
C LEU A 342 13.06 20.93 -9.09
N ARG A 343 13.93 21.79 -8.57
CA ARG A 343 13.55 22.86 -7.63
C ARG A 343 12.58 23.85 -8.25
N ILE A 344 12.81 24.25 -9.50
CA ILE A 344 11.92 25.15 -10.23
C ILE A 344 10.54 24.52 -10.49
N VAL A 345 10.51 23.23 -10.82
CA VAL A 345 9.25 22.50 -11.03
C VAL A 345 8.46 22.37 -9.73
N ALA A 346 9.10 22.08 -8.59
CA ALA A 346 8.43 22.06 -7.29
C ALA A 346 7.98 23.46 -6.84
N ALA A 347 8.78 24.49 -7.08
CA ALA A 347 8.45 25.88 -6.77
C ALA A 347 7.16 26.35 -7.48
N ARG A 348 6.93 25.88 -8.71
CA ARG A 348 5.70 26.16 -9.47
C ARG A 348 4.46 25.78 -8.66
N ASN A 349 4.46 24.62 -8.02
CA ASN A 349 3.32 24.15 -7.23
C ASN A 349 3.13 25.02 -5.98
N LEU A 350 4.21 25.40 -5.29
CA LEU A 350 4.14 26.26 -4.11
C LEU A 350 3.66 27.68 -4.42
N LEU A 351 3.97 28.21 -5.61
CA LEU A 351 3.50 29.54 -6.04
C LEU A 351 1.98 29.63 -6.19
N ILE A 352 1.32 28.50 -6.50
CA ILE A 352 -0.14 28.45 -6.73
C ILE A 352 -0.91 27.85 -5.54
N SER A 353 -0.28 26.98 -4.75
CA SER A 353 -0.97 26.26 -3.66
C SER A 353 -0.82 26.90 -2.29
N MET A 354 0.08 27.89 -2.15
CA MET A 354 0.34 28.55 -0.86
C MET A 354 0.36 30.07 -1.02
N PRO A 355 -0.10 30.83 0.00
CA PRO A 355 -0.10 32.29 0.00
C PRO A 355 1.30 32.88 0.27
N LEU A 356 2.33 32.36 -0.41
CA LEU A 356 3.73 32.75 -0.24
C LEU A 356 4.15 33.77 -1.30
N LYS A 357 4.95 34.77 -0.92
CA LYS A 357 5.63 35.67 -1.86
C LYS A 357 6.66 34.89 -2.68
N VAL A 358 6.92 35.36 -3.89
CA VAL A 358 7.93 34.76 -4.80
C VAL A 358 9.30 34.58 -4.13
N GLU A 359 9.68 35.53 -3.28
CA GLU A 359 10.93 35.48 -2.52
C GLU A 359 10.95 34.38 -1.46
N GLU A 360 9.82 34.17 -0.77
CA GLU A 360 9.68 33.11 0.23
C GLU A 360 9.71 31.72 -0.43
N VAL A 361 9.11 31.58 -1.60
CA VAL A 361 9.21 30.34 -2.40
C VAL A 361 10.65 30.12 -2.87
N ALA A 362 11.35 31.16 -3.33
CA ALA A 362 12.74 31.06 -3.74
C ALA A 362 13.63 30.54 -2.60
N LEU A 363 13.52 31.14 -1.41
CA LEU A 363 14.27 30.73 -0.22
C LEU A 363 13.91 29.30 0.21
N LYS A 364 12.62 28.94 0.24
CA LYS A 364 12.16 27.58 0.56
C LYS A 364 12.70 26.51 -0.39
N MET A 365 12.95 26.87 -1.65
CA MET A 365 13.48 25.96 -2.68
C MET A 365 15.00 25.98 -2.76
N GLY A 366 15.68 26.55 -1.74
CA GLY A 366 17.13 26.54 -1.61
C GLY A 366 17.86 27.47 -2.59
N PHE A 367 17.19 28.49 -3.13
CA PHE A 367 17.84 29.55 -3.89
C PHE A 367 18.35 30.64 -2.95
N GLN A 368 19.56 31.13 -3.19
CA GLN A 368 20.17 32.19 -2.37
C GLN A 368 19.46 33.54 -2.53
N ASP A 369 18.90 33.79 -3.71
CA ASP A 369 18.24 35.05 -4.01
C ASP A 369 17.10 34.89 -5.03
N ARG A 370 16.17 35.85 -4.98
CA ARG A 370 14.98 35.91 -5.84
C ARG A 370 15.32 36.11 -7.32
N LEU A 371 16.40 36.80 -7.66
CA LEU A 371 16.75 37.11 -9.05
C LEU A 371 17.21 35.82 -9.76
N THR A 372 18.07 35.04 -9.10
CA THR A 372 18.53 33.73 -9.58
C THR A 372 17.36 32.78 -9.76
N PHE A 373 16.45 32.71 -8.78
CA PHE A 373 15.21 31.94 -8.89
C PHE A 373 14.36 32.38 -10.10
N SER A 374 14.09 33.69 -10.22
CA SER A 374 13.22 34.23 -11.28
C SER A 374 13.78 34.00 -12.68
N ARG A 375 15.10 34.10 -12.85
CA ARG A 375 15.80 33.81 -14.11
C ARG A 375 15.67 32.32 -14.48
N ASN A 376 15.91 31.42 -13.53
CA ASN A 376 15.79 29.98 -13.76
C ASN A 376 14.34 29.55 -14.01
N PHE A 377 13.38 30.13 -13.29
CA PHE A 377 11.96 29.89 -13.50
C PHE A 377 11.53 30.32 -14.91
N LYS A 378 11.93 31.52 -15.35
CA LYS A 378 11.65 32.01 -16.71
C LYS A 378 12.33 31.14 -17.77
N LYS A 379 13.54 30.65 -17.52
CA LYS A 379 14.25 29.73 -18.43
C LYS A 379 13.48 28.42 -18.63
N VAL A 380 12.83 27.91 -17.58
CA VAL A 380 12.08 26.64 -17.63
C VAL A 380 10.65 26.80 -18.14
N PHE A 381 9.94 27.86 -17.75
CA PHE A 381 8.50 28.04 -18.01
C PHE A 381 8.15 29.18 -18.98
N GLY A 382 9.14 29.92 -19.48
CA GLY A 382 8.94 31.04 -20.42
C GLY A 382 8.43 32.34 -19.78
N VAL A 383 7.81 32.27 -18.60
CA VAL A 383 7.26 33.41 -17.85
C VAL A 383 7.92 33.59 -16.50
N THR A 384 7.84 34.78 -15.91
CA THR A 384 8.38 35.02 -14.56
C THR A 384 7.48 34.40 -13.48
N PRO A 385 8.02 34.06 -12.29
CA PRO A 385 7.21 33.55 -11.18
C PRO A 385 6.04 34.46 -10.78
N SER A 386 6.27 35.78 -10.79
CA SER A 386 5.23 36.77 -10.47
C SER A 386 4.10 36.78 -11.50
N GLN A 387 4.45 36.67 -12.80
CA GLN A 387 3.45 36.53 -13.86
C GLN A 387 2.68 35.23 -13.68
N TYR A 388 3.38 34.12 -13.47
CA TYR A 388 2.79 32.80 -13.27
C TYR A 388 1.80 32.77 -12.09
N LYS A 389 2.12 33.45 -10.99
CA LYS A 389 1.24 33.57 -9.82
C LYS A 389 -0.03 34.38 -10.10
N LYS A 390 0.10 35.50 -10.83
CA LYS A 390 -1.04 36.38 -11.18
C LYS A 390 -2.03 35.73 -12.13
N THR A 391 -1.55 34.94 -13.10
CA THR A 391 -2.42 34.33 -14.12
C THR A 391 -3.44 33.34 -13.53
N LYS A 392 -3.20 32.80 -12.32
CA LYS A 392 -4.15 31.92 -11.62
C LYS A 392 -4.99 32.61 -10.53
N GLU A 393 -4.57 33.75 -10.00
CA GLU A 393 -5.43 34.60 -9.17
C GLU A 393 -6.63 35.13 -9.98
N GLU A 394 -6.50 35.27 -11.30
CA GLU A 394 -7.60 35.67 -12.20
C GLU A 394 -8.61 34.52 -12.50
N ASP A 395 -8.19 33.25 -12.44
CA ASP A 395 -9.08 32.09 -12.62
C ASP A 395 -9.87 31.72 -11.35
N GLU A 396 -9.39 32.08 -10.15
CA GLU A 396 -10.05 31.77 -8.87
C GLU A 396 -11.12 32.78 -8.43
N ILE A 397 -11.29 33.90 -9.16
CA ILE A 397 -12.33 34.92 -8.84
C ILE A 397 -13.67 34.65 -9.55
N LEU A 398 -13.78 33.64 -10.42
CA LEU A 398 -14.95 33.46 -11.30
C LEU A 398 -15.82 32.22 -11.07
N ILE A 399 -15.73 31.53 -9.92
CA ILE A 399 -16.69 30.46 -9.59
C ILE A 399 -17.08 30.49 -8.11
N PHE A 400 -18.00 31.39 -7.78
CA PHE A 400 -19.04 31.14 -6.79
C PHE A 400 -20.35 31.66 -7.37
N TYR A 401 -21.17 30.75 -7.90
CA TYR A 401 -22.61 30.61 -7.66
C TYR A 401 -23.09 29.28 -8.27
#